data_AF-A0A1I0QDG2-F1
#
_entry.id   AF-A0A1I0QDG2-F1
#
_cell.length_a   1.000
_cell.length_b   1.000
_cell.length_c   1.000
_cell.angle_alpha   90.00
_cell.angle_beta   90.00
_cell.angle_gamma   90.00
#
_symmetry.space_group_name_H-M   'P 1'
#
loop_
_entity.id
_entity.type
_entity.pdbx_description
1 polymer ?
#
loop_
_entity_poly.entity_id
_entity_poly.type
_entity_poly.pdbx_seq_one_letter_code
_entity_poly.pdbx_strand_id
1 'polypeptide(L)'
;MDKHLFDENRFTEILTRKLSGTALTEEEAYYFKSNLISDDPFVSRRCQEIIAEVTAKQPLPSTSPAHELDMEKEYEQMLSTLHSKKNTSHKFIIIIVLLIFILLCIAAFFLFLL
;
A
#
# COMPACT_ATOMS: atom_id res chain seq x y z
N MET A 1 -20.25 -8.94 16.47
CA MET A 1 -19.63 -9.03 15.13
C MET A 1 -18.81 -10.28 15.11
N ASP A 2 -19.25 -11.31 14.39
CA ASP A 2 -18.41 -12.46 14.10
C ASP A 2 -17.14 -11.94 13.43
N LYS A 3 -16.02 -12.05 14.15
CA LYS A 3 -14.71 -11.77 13.59
C LYS A 3 -14.58 -12.67 12.38
N HIS A 4 -14.44 -12.09 11.19
CA HIS A 4 -14.03 -12.84 10.01
C HIS A 4 -12.72 -13.53 10.38
N LEU A 5 -12.80 -14.83 10.68
CA LEU A 5 -11.63 -15.66 10.91
C LEU A 5 -10.88 -15.72 9.59
N PHE A 6 -9.60 -15.39 9.65
CA PHE A 6 -8.70 -15.55 8.54
C PHE A 6 -8.71 -17.02 8.08
N ASP A 7 -9.02 -17.25 6.80
CA ASP A 7 -9.00 -18.58 6.19
C ASP A 7 -7.73 -18.73 5.35
N GLU A 8 -6.79 -19.53 5.88
CA GLU A 8 -5.50 -19.84 5.25
C GLU A 8 -5.65 -20.48 3.87
N ASN A 9 -6.62 -21.39 3.72
CA ASN A 9 -6.81 -22.14 2.47
C ASN A 9 -7.30 -21.18 1.38
N ARG A 10 -8.30 -20.36 1.71
CA ARG A 10 -8.83 -19.34 0.79
C ARG A 10 -7.76 -18.33 0.40
N PHE A 11 -6.95 -17.85 1.35
CA PHE A 11 -5.86 -16.91 1.06
C PHE A 11 -4.80 -17.52 0.15
N THR A 12 -4.40 -18.76 0.42
CA THR A 12 -3.44 -19.53 -0.39
C THR A 12 -3.97 -19.73 -1.81
N GLU A 13 -5.23 -20.13 -1.97
CA GLU A 13 -5.86 -20.34 -3.28
C GLU A 13 -5.88 -19.05 -4.11
N ILE A 14 -6.30 -17.93 -3.51
CA ILE A 14 -6.33 -16.62 -4.16
C ILE A 14 -4.91 -16.21 -4.58
N LEU A 15 -3.91 -16.43 -3.72
CA LEU A 15 -2.51 -16.15 -4.03
C LEU A 15 -2.01 -16.99 -5.21
N THR A 16 -2.23 -18.30 -5.19
CA THR A 16 -1.79 -19.20 -6.27
C THR A 16 -2.43 -18.82 -7.59
N ARG A 17 -3.74 -18.54 -7.61
CA ARG A 17 -4.46 -18.06 -8.80
C ARG A 17 -3.90 -16.74 -9.31
N LYS A 18 -3.58 -15.81 -8.41
CA LYS A 18 -2.98 -14.53 -8.78
C LYS A 18 -1.60 -14.71 -9.41
N LEU A 19 -0.77 -15.61 -8.87
CA LEU A 19 0.56 -15.93 -9.38
C LEU A 19 0.51 -16.65 -10.73
N SER A 20 -0.51 -17.46 -11.00
CA SER A 20 -0.74 -18.07 -12.32
C SER A 20 -1.30 -17.11 -13.37
N GLY A 21 -1.41 -15.81 -13.06
CA GLY A 21 -1.94 -14.79 -13.96
C GLY A 21 -3.47 -14.79 -14.09
N THR A 22 -4.18 -15.56 -13.25
CA THR A 22 -5.64 -15.56 -13.25
C THR A 22 -6.15 -14.25 -12.63
N ALA A 23 -7.12 -13.62 -13.31
CA ALA A 23 -7.79 -12.44 -12.78
C ALA A 23 -8.57 -12.79 -11.51
N LEU A 24 -8.43 -11.95 -10.48
CA LEU A 24 -9.22 -12.03 -9.26
C LEU A 24 -10.49 -11.20 -9.43
N THR A 25 -11.57 -11.66 -8.82
CA THR A 25 -12.78 -10.85 -8.64
C THR A 25 -12.51 -9.70 -7.66
N GLU A 26 -13.38 -8.69 -7.66
CA GLU A 26 -13.27 -7.54 -6.75
C GLU A 26 -13.35 -7.97 -5.28
N GLU A 27 -14.23 -8.92 -4.96
CA GLU A 27 -14.35 -9.48 -3.60
C GLU A 27 -13.09 -10.23 -3.16
N GLU A 28 -12.51 -11.06 -4.03
CA GLU A 28 -11.26 -11.76 -3.75
C GLU A 28 -10.09 -10.81 -3.57
N ALA A 29 -10.00 -9.77 -4.40
CA ALA A 29 -8.97 -8.74 -4.29
C ALA A 29 -9.11 -7.93 -3.00
N TYR A 30 -10.34 -7.61 -2.60
CA TYR A 30 -10.63 -6.94 -1.33
C TYR A 30 -10.25 -7.83 -0.14
N TYR A 31 -10.68 -9.10 -0.14
CA TYR A 31 -10.32 -10.08 0.89
C TYR A 31 -8.80 -10.26 1.00
N PHE A 32 -8.10 -10.38 -0.13
CA PHE A 32 -6.65 -10.56 -0.12
C PHE A 32 -5.94 -9.35 0.47
N LYS A 33 -6.31 -8.14 0.05
CA LYS A 33 -5.72 -6.90 0.58
C LYS A 33 -6.03 -6.73 2.06
N SER A 34 -7.28 -6.86 2.47
CA SER A 34 -7.68 -6.61 3.87
C SER A 34 -6.96 -7.52 4.87
N ASN A 35 -6.69 -8.78 4.51
CA ASN A 35 -5.91 -9.69 5.35
C ASN A 35 -4.39 -9.41 5.30
N LEU A 36 -3.88 -8.93 4.17
CA LEU A 36 -2.46 -8.56 4.03
C LEU A 36 -2.09 -7.33 4.87
N ILE A 37 -2.97 -6.33 4.91
CA ILE A 37 -2.81 -5.09 5.69
C ILE A 37 -3.61 -5.09 7.00
N SER A 38 -3.94 -6.28 7.51
CA SER A 38 -4.68 -6.42 8.77
C SER A 38 -3.88 -5.84 9.94
N ASP A 39 -4.55 -5.10 10.83
CA ASP A 39 -3.97 -4.62 12.09
C ASP A 39 -3.73 -5.77 13.10
N ASP A 40 -4.25 -6.98 12.82
CA ASP A 40 -3.98 -8.17 13.61
C ASP A 40 -2.58 -8.75 13.26
N PRO A 41 -1.61 -8.73 14.20
CA PRO A 41 -0.25 -9.17 13.94
C PRO A 41 -0.15 -10.67 13.62
N PHE A 42 -1.09 -11.49 14.11
CA PHE A 42 -1.12 -12.93 13.81
C PHE A 42 -1.55 -13.17 12.37
N VAL A 43 -2.60 -12.48 11.92
CA VAL A 43 -3.08 -12.55 10.53
C VAL A 43 -2.01 -12.03 9.58
N SER A 44 -1.42 -10.86 9.87
CA SER A 44 -0.38 -10.27 9.02
C SER A 44 0.86 -11.17 8.90
N ARG A 45 1.36 -11.71 10.02
CA ARG A 45 2.48 -12.67 9.99
C ARG A 45 2.12 -13.92 9.18
N ARG A 46 0.94 -14.50 9.38
CA ARG A 46 0.56 -15.73 8.69
C ARG A 46 0.38 -15.51 7.19
N CYS A 47 -0.18 -14.38 6.78
CA CYS A 47 -0.20 -13.96 5.37
C CYS A 47 1.22 -13.93 4.76
N GLN A 48 2.20 -13.36 5.47
CA GLN A 48 3.59 -13.30 5.00
C GLN A 48 4.24 -14.67 4.90
N GLU A 49 4.00 -15.55 5.88
CA GLU A 49 4.48 -16.94 5.85
C GLU A 49 3.92 -17.70 4.64
N ILE A 50 2.60 -17.62 4.41
CA ILE A 50 1.96 -18.26 3.24
C ILE A 50 2.55 -17.71 1.93
N ILE A 51 2.79 -16.41 1.83
CA ILE A 51 3.42 -15.80 0.65
C ILE A 51 4.82 -16.40 0.43
N ALA A 52 5.64 -16.49 1.48
CA ALA A 52 6.97 -17.06 1.38
C ALA A 52 6.93 -18.56 1.03
N GLU A 53 6.03 -19.33 1.63
CA GLU A 53 5.85 -20.76 1.35
C GLU A 53 5.42 -21.03 -0.09
N VAL A 54 4.47 -20.26 -0.62
CA VAL A 54 3.95 -20.44 -1.98
C VAL A 54 4.98 -19.97 -3.02
N THR A 55 5.65 -18.84 -2.78
CA THR A 55 6.68 -18.33 -3.71
C THR A 55 7.92 -19.23 -3.73
N ALA A 56 8.33 -19.82 -2.61
CA ALA A 56 9.44 -20.78 -2.56
C ALA A 56 9.14 -22.09 -3.30
N LYS A 57 7.85 -22.46 -3.45
CA LYS A 57 7.42 -23.67 -4.16
C LYS A 57 7.17 -23.43 -5.65
N GLN A 58 7.04 -22.18 -6.10
CA GLN A 58 6.94 -21.91 -7.52
C GLN A 58 8.32 -22.01 -8.18
N PRO A 59 8.41 -22.65 -9.37
CA PRO A 59 9.64 -22.59 -10.14
C PRO A 59 9.94 -21.12 -10.42
N LEU A 60 11.16 -20.68 -10.09
CA LEU A 60 11.64 -19.33 -10.39
C LEU A 60 11.23 -19.01 -11.84
N PRO A 61 10.47 -17.93 -12.09
CA PRO A 61 10.24 -17.49 -13.46
C PRO A 61 11.62 -17.36 -14.10
N SER A 62 11.83 -18.02 -15.25
CA SER A 62 13.10 -18.02 -15.95
C SER A 62 13.42 -16.60 -16.43
N THR A 63 13.97 -15.79 -15.54
CA THR A 63 14.56 -14.50 -15.85
C THR A 63 15.81 -14.80 -16.67
N SER A 64 15.67 -14.67 -17.99
CA SER A 64 16.82 -14.44 -18.84
C SER A 64 17.60 -13.24 -18.25
N PRO A 65 18.94 -13.28 -18.18
CA PRO A 65 19.78 -12.25 -17.53
C PRO A 65 19.62 -10.83 -18.09
N ALA A 66 18.88 -10.64 -19.19
CA ALA A 66 18.47 -9.33 -19.69
C ALA A 66 17.35 -8.67 -18.85
N HIS A 67 16.50 -9.45 -18.16
CA HIS A 67 15.32 -8.92 -17.46
C HIS A 67 15.63 -8.36 -16.06
N GLU A 68 16.68 -8.85 -15.39
CA GLU A 68 17.12 -8.31 -14.09
C GLU A 68 17.68 -6.88 -14.22
N LEU A 69 18.38 -6.58 -15.32
CA LEU A 69 18.93 -5.24 -15.59
C LEU A 69 17.87 -4.18 -15.91
N ASP A 70 16.70 -4.58 -16.43
CA ASP A 70 15.59 -3.66 -16.69
C ASP A 70 14.73 -3.43 -15.44
N MET A 71 14.55 -4.44 -14.59
CA MET A 71 13.80 -4.29 -13.33
C MET A 71 14.53 -3.41 -12.30
N GLU A 72 15.87 -3.45 -12.23
CA GLU A 72 16.63 -2.59 -11.32
C GLU A 72 16.50 -1.11 -11.72
N LYS A 73 16.53 -0.81 -13.02
CA LYS A 73 16.31 0.55 -13.53
C LYS A 73 14.89 1.05 -13.29
N GLU A 74 13.88 0.19 -13.50
CA GLU A 74 12.48 0.56 -13.26
C GLU A 74 12.19 0.78 -11.77
N TYR A 75 12.83 -0.02 -10.90
CA TYR A 75 12.75 0.13 -9.45
C TYR A 75 13.44 1.40 -8.95
N GLU A 76 14.63 1.74 -9.46
CA GLU A 76 15.30 3.02 -9.17
C GLU A 76 14.46 4.22 -9.65
N GLN A 77 13.77 4.10 -10.79
CA GLN A 77 12.85 5.12 -11.28
C GLN A 77 11.62 5.26 -10.36
N MET A 78 11.00 4.18 -9.91
CA MET A 78 9.89 4.24 -8.95
C MET A 78 10.32 4.86 -7.61
N LEU A 79 11.51 4.52 -7.10
CA LEU A 79 12.07 5.09 -5.87
C LEU A 79 12.34 6.60 -5.99
N SER A 80 12.94 7.05 -7.09
CA SER A 80 13.19 8.48 -7.32
C SER A 80 11.87 9.29 -7.42
N THR A 81 10.83 8.68 -7.99
CA THR A 81 9.49 9.29 -8.09
C THR A 81 8.80 9.38 -6.73
N LEU A 82 8.94 8.35 -5.88
CA LEU A 82 8.39 8.32 -4.52
C LEU A 82 9.04 9.35 -3.60
N HIS A 83 10.35 9.51 -3.68
CA HIS A 83 11.09 10.46 -2.82
C HIS A 83 10.76 11.92 -3.18
N SER A 84 10.52 12.21 -4.45
CA SER A 84 10.10 13.55 -4.92
C SER A 84 8.69 13.93 -4.43
N LYS A 85 7.78 12.96 -4.26
CA LYS A 85 6.39 13.22 -3.85
C LYS A 85 6.22 13.57 -2.37
N LYS A 86 7.15 13.14 -1.50
CA LYS A 86 7.08 13.36 -0.04
C LYS A 86 7.38 14.80 0.38
N ASN A 87 8.22 15.53 -0.37
CA ASN A 87 8.57 16.91 -0.06
C ASN A 87 7.53 17.95 -0.52
N THR A 88 6.66 17.59 -1.46
CA THR A 88 5.62 18.49 -1.99
C THR A 88 4.38 18.51 -1.08
N SER A 89 4.05 17.38 -0.46
CA SER A 89 2.86 17.26 0.40
C SER A 89 3.01 18.06 1.70
N HIS A 90 4.19 18.04 2.34
CA HIS A 90 4.43 18.80 3.57
C HIS A 90 4.44 20.32 3.34
N LYS A 91 5.05 20.79 2.24
CA LYS A 91 5.06 22.23 1.92
C LYS A 91 3.65 22.76 1.67
N PHE A 92 2.78 21.97 1.02
CA PHE A 92 1.39 22.32 0.79
C PHE A 92 0.57 22.41 2.09
N ILE A 93 0.77 21.47 3.02
CA ILE A 93 0.12 21.48 4.34
C ILE A 93 0.50 22.73 5.13
N ILE A 94 1.78 23.11 5.14
CA ILE A 94 2.24 24.33 5.83
C ILE A 94 1.51 25.57 5.30
N ILE A 95 1.36 25.69 3.97
CA ILE A 95 0.70 26.85 3.34
C ILE A 95 -0.78 26.92 3.75
N ILE A 96 -1.51 25.79 3.77
CA ILE A 96 -2.92 25.74 4.19
C ILE A 96 -3.08 26.19 5.65
N VAL A 97 -2.23 25.68 6.55
CA VAL A 97 -2.28 26.05 7.97
C VAL A 97 -2.02 27.55 8.17
N LEU A 98 -1.07 28.11 7.42
CA LEU A 98 -0.74 29.53 7.49
C LEU A 98 -1.90 30.43 7.01
N LEU A 99 -2.59 30.02 5.94
CA LEU A 99 -3.78 30.72 5.44
C LEU A 99 -4.93 30.74 6.45
N ILE A 100 -5.22 29.61 7.09
CA ILE A 100 -6.27 29.52 8.12
C ILE A 100 -5.95 30.45 9.29
N PHE A 101 -4.70 30.47 9.76
CA PHE A 101 -4.28 31.33 10.86
C PHE A 101 -4.48 32.82 10.54
N ILE A 102 -4.10 33.26 9.33
CA ILE A 102 -4.29 34.65 8.89
C ILE A 102 -5.78 35.02 8.86
N LEU A 103 -6.64 34.13 8.32
CA LEU A 103 -8.08 34.36 8.28
C LEU A 103 -8.68 34.51 9.68
N LEU A 104 -8.24 33.67 10.63
CA LEU A 104 -8.66 33.77 12.03
C LEU A 104 -8.21 35.09 12.67
N CYS A 105 -6.98 35.55 12.38
CA CYS A 105 -6.48 36.83 12.88
C CYS A 105 -7.29 38.02 12.33
N ILE A 106 -7.61 38.01 11.04
CA ILE A 106 -8.42 39.07 10.41
C ILE A 106 -9.81 39.09 11.03
N ALA A 107 -10.45 37.92 11.18
CA ALA A 107 -11.77 37.82 11.81
C ALA A 107 -11.76 38.33 13.27
N ALA A 108 -10.76 37.96 14.06
CA ALA A 108 -10.61 38.44 15.43
C ALA A 108 -10.40 39.96 15.52
N PHE A 109 -9.64 40.54 14.58
CA PHE A 109 -9.44 41.98 14.50
C PHE A 109 -10.75 42.74 14.21
N PHE A 110 -11.56 42.26 13.27
CA PHE A 110 -12.89 42.85 13.00
C PHE A 110 -13.84 42.72 14.20
N LEU A 111 -13.80 41.60 14.93
CA LEU A 111 -14.59 41.42 16.15
C LEU A 111 -14.16 42.38 17.28
N PHE A 112 -12.88 42.74 17.35
CA PHE A 112 -12.40 43.72 18.33
C PHE A 112 -12.72 45.17 17.94
N LEU A 113 -12.83 45.46 16.64
CA LEU A 113 -13.21 46.78 16.13
C LEU A 113 -14.70 47.10 16.25
N LEU A 114 -15.55 46.08 16.41
CA LEU A 114 -16.98 46.18 16.68
C LEU A 114 -17.24 46.49 18.16
#